data_AF-A0A6H9Z046-F1
#
_entry.id   AF-A0A6H9Z046-F1
#
_cell.length_a   1.000
_cell.length_b   1.000
_cell.length_c   1.000
_cell.angle_alpha   90.00
_cell.angle_beta   90.00
_cell.angle_gamma   90.00
#
_symmetry.space_group_name_H-M   'P 1'
#
loop_
_entity.id
_entity.type
_entity.pdbx_description
1 polymer ?
#
loop_
_entity_poly.entity_id
_entity_poly.type
_entity_poly.pdbx_seq_one_letter_code
_entity_poly.pdbx_strand_id
1 'polypeptide(L)'
;MTDLKRRIPAAFLAAALLLPGAVHNTLPITTTLAQQAARRRRGGGGGGGKKGGRSPIARPLRMGMFKPGKGAPGGGARPRTPPGARGAPHEHPRGINDQQQKGHIKGTPQYDNRRKQGKPTSTWNGDESFANAHTFEAWYKGTPDSRRPEVRVYDYGPGHVTGYSPQGQPQHKVKVHMNNEGMIHGHPK
;
A
#
# COMPACT_ATOMS: atom_id res chain seq x y z
N MET A 1 -62.05 28.32 -41.59
CA MET A 1 -61.10 28.81 -40.57
C MET A 1 -60.02 27.74 -40.41
N THR A 2 -59.17 27.42 -41.39
CA THR A 2 -58.31 28.21 -42.30
C THR A 2 -57.16 28.97 -41.63
N ASP A 3 -56.00 28.89 -42.29
CA ASP A 3 -54.63 29.35 -41.96
C ASP A 3 -53.92 28.64 -40.78
N LEU A 4 -52.73 28.02 -40.90
CA LEU A 4 -51.53 28.15 -41.78
C LEU A 4 -50.52 29.23 -41.31
N LYS A 5 -49.22 28.92 -41.48
CA LYS A 5 -48.00 29.71 -41.15
C LYS A 5 -47.58 29.62 -39.66
N ARG A 6 -46.30 29.48 -39.30
CA ARG A 6 -45.04 29.52 -40.08
C ARG A 6 -43.95 28.63 -39.44
N ARG A 7 -42.91 28.32 -40.21
CA ARG A 7 -41.77 27.44 -39.83
C ARG A 7 -40.47 28.11 -40.29
N ILE A 8 -39.39 28.05 -39.47
CA ILE A 8 -37.97 28.22 -39.88
C ILE A 8 -37.56 29.70 -40.25
N PRO A 9 -36.27 30.11 -40.25
CA PRO A 9 -35.23 30.06 -39.21
C PRO A 9 -34.69 31.47 -38.82
N ALA A 10 -33.71 31.53 -37.92
CA ALA A 10 -32.67 32.57 -37.96
C ALA A 10 -31.28 31.92 -37.78
N ALA A 11 -30.58 31.70 -38.89
CA ALA A 11 -29.12 31.52 -38.89
C ALA A 11 -28.44 32.91 -38.93
N PHE A 12 -27.10 32.91 -38.90
CA PHE A 12 -26.12 34.02 -38.96
C PHE A 12 -25.34 34.17 -37.63
N LEU A 13 -24.00 34.34 -37.64
CA LEU A 13 -23.04 34.34 -38.74
C LEU A 13 -21.68 33.82 -38.23
N ALA A 14 -20.88 33.20 -39.10
CA ALA A 14 -19.53 32.72 -38.77
C ALA A 14 -18.48 33.84 -38.91
N ALA A 15 -17.35 33.70 -38.21
CA ALA A 15 -16.05 34.21 -38.65
C ALA A 15 -14.92 33.39 -38.00
N ALA A 16 -13.95 32.96 -38.81
CA ALA A 16 -12.77 32.21 -38.37
C ALA A 16 -11.49 33.01 -38.63
N LEU A 17 -10.52 32.89 -37.71
CA LEU A 17 -9.11 33.24 -37.82
C LEU A 17 -8.41 32.20 -36.92
N LEU A 18 -7.73 31.15 -37.38
CA LEU A 18 -6.81 31.00 -38.51
C LEU A 18 -5.54 31.82 -38.31
N LEU A 19 -4.52 31.19 -37.70
CA LEU A 19 -3.13 31.15 -38.19
C LEU A 19 -2.36 30.03 -37.45
N PRO A 20 -1.50 29.25 -38.14
CA PRO A 20 -0.70 28.18 -37.54
C PRO A 20 0.68 28.66 -37.10
N GLY A 21 1.25 28.05 -36.06
CA GLY A 21 2.62 28.29 -35.60
C GLY A 21 3.33 26.97 -35.31
N ALA A 22 4.07 26.46 -36.29
CA ALA A 22 4.89 25.26 -36.12
C ALA A 22 6.24 25.60 -35.49
N VAL A 23 6.67 24.83 -34.50
CA VAL A 23 8.09 24.62 -34.18
C VAL A 23 8.34 23.13 -33.99
N HIS A 24 8.91 22.51 -35.01
CA HIS A 24 9.59 21.23 -34.86
C HIS A 24 10.82 21.45 -33.97
N ASN A 25 11.02 20.57 -32.99
CA ASN A 25 12.35 20.37 -32.41
C ASN A 25 12.56 18.87 -32.16
N THR A 26 13.11 18.22 -33.18
CA THR A 26 13.63 16.84 -33.16
C THR A 26 15.15 16.86 -33.05
N LEU A 27 15.73 15.69 -32.74
CA LEU A 27 17.16 15.33 -32.67
C LEU A 27 17.77 15.36 -31.24
N PRO A 28 18.81 14.55 -30.96
CA PRO A 28 18.65 13.09 -30.91
C PRO A 28 19.30 12.40 -29.69
N ILE A 29 18.97 11.11 -29.58
CA ILE A 29 19.64 10.02 -28.85
C ILE A 29 21.11 10.28 -28.46
N THR A 30 21.44 10.07 -27.18
CA THR A 30 22.72 9.43 -26.79
C THR A 30 22.46 8.18 -25.96
N THR A 31 22.87 7.04 -26.50
CA THR A 31 22.86 5.74 -25.86
C THR A 31 24.13 5.56 -25.04
N THR A 32 24.03 5.33 -23.74
CA THR A 32 25.12 4.73 -22.95
C THR A 32 24.87 3.24 -22.74
N LEU A 33 25.39 2.47 -23.70
CA LEU A 33 25.54 1.02 -23.61
C LEU A 33 26.72 0.66 -22.68
N ALA A 34 26.87 -0.63 -22.38
CA ALA A 34 28.04 -1.27 -21.75
C ALA A 34 28.21 -1.00 -20.24
N GLN A 35 27.80 -1.95 -19.38
CA GLN A 35 28.59 -3.14 -18.98
C GLN A 35 29.78 -2.82 -18.05
N GLN A 36 29.65 -3.22 -16.79
CA GLN A 36 30.74 -3.95 -16.12
C GLN A 36 30.19 -5.23 -15.48
N ALA A 37 30.39 -6.33 -16.20
CA ALA A 37 30.12 -7.67 -15.69
C ALA A 37 31.36 -8.21 -14.96
N ALA A 38 31.15 -8.72 -13.75
CA ALA A 38 31.90 -9.78 -13.08
C ALA A 38 33.42 -9.61 -12.83
N ARG A 39 33.88 -10.01 -11.62
CA ARG A 39 34.58 -11.31 -11.43
C ARG A 39 35.07 -11.60 -10.00
N ARG A 40 34.86 -12.86 -9.58
CA ARG A 40 35.65 -13.67 -8.60
C ARG A 40 35.51 -13.20 -7.12
N ARG A 41 35.63 -14.06 -6.09
CA ARG A 41 36.12 -15.46 -5.88
C ARG A 41 35.06 -16.18 -4.99
N ARG A 42 34.77 -17.49 -4.98
CA ARG A 42 35.47 -18.79 -5.13
C ARG A 42 36.56 -19.10 -4.09
N GLY A 43 36.13 -19.76 -3.01
CA GLY A 43 36.88 -20.53 -2.01
C GLY A 43 35.89 -21.01 -0.92
N GLY A 44 35.96 -22.21 -0.35
CA GLY A 44 36.88 -23.33 -0.58
C GLY A 44 37.28 -23.99 0.75
N GLY A 45 36.84 -25.24 0.97
CA GLY A 45 37.12 -26.02 2.20
C GLY A 45 35.93 -26.06 3.18
N GLY A 46 35.65 -27.16 3.88
CA GLY A 46 36.32 -28.47 3.89
C GLY A 46 36.40 -29.04 5.32
N GLY A 47 35.78 -30.20 5.58
CA GLY A 47 35.83 -30.85 6.90
C GLY A 47 34.77 -31.94 7.06
N GLY A 48 35.17 -33.22 6.96
CA GLY A 48 34.30 -34.38 7.22
C GLY A 48 34.57 -35.02 8.59
N GLY A 49 33.65 -35.88 9.07
CA GLY A 49 33.75 -36.42 10.43
C GLY A 49 32.89 -37.64 10.79
N LYS A 50 33.18 -38.80 10.17
CA LYS A 50 32.97 -40.20 10.65
C LYS A 50 31.58 -40.73 11.07
N LYS A 51 31.43 -42.07 10.90
CA LYS A 51 30.29 -42.94 11.26
C LYS A 51 30.59 -43.75 12.54
N GLY A 52 29.54 -44.30 13.17
CA GLY A 52 29.59 -45.43 14.14
C GLY A 52 28.93 -45.11 15.49
N GLY A 53 28.18 -45.99 16.17
CA GLY A 53 27.83 -47.40 15.90
C GLY A 53 26.68 -47.93 16.81
N ARG A 54 26.50 -49.26 16.90
CA ARG A 54 25.32 -49.99 17.47
C ARG A 54 25.64 -50.73 18.80
N SER A 55 24.70 -51.18 19.66
CA SER A 55 23.22 -51.16 19.57
C SER A 55 22.39 -51.06 20.90
N PRO A 56 22.22 -52.07 21.79
CA PRO A 56 20.85 -52.34 22.29
C PRO A 56 20.61 -52.60 23.81
N ILE A 57 19.32 -52.87 24.14
CA ILE A 57 18.71 -53.44 25.39
C ILE A 57 18.80 -52.51 26.64
N ALA A 58 17.83 -52.37 27.57
CA ALA A 58 16.63 -53.16 27.90
C ALA A 58 15.42 -52.36 28.46
N ARG A 59 14.27 -53.03 28.55
CA ARG A 59 13.09 -52.75 29.41
C ARG A 59 13.06 -53.86 30.48
N PRO A 60 12.48 -53.72 31.71
CA PRO A 60 11.04 -53.38 31.85
C PRO A 60 10.55 -52.76 33.19
N LEU A 61 9.21 -52.71 33.29
CA LEU A 61 8.34 -52.67 34.49
C LEU A 61 7.99 -51.32 35.16
N ARG A 62 6.72 -51.34 35.60
CA ARG A 62 5.79 -50.26 35.95
C ARG A 62 5.44 -50.42 37.44
N MET A 63 5.61 -49.37 38.25
CA MET A 63 4.79 -48.96 39.40
C MET A 63 5.49 -47.78 40.10
N GLY A 64 4.86 -46.67 40.46
CA GLY A 64 3.47 -46.26 40.20
C GLY A 64 3.23 -44.79 40.56
N MET A 65 1.96 -44.38 40.53
CA MET A 65 1.40 -43.21 41.23
C MET A 65 2.16 -41.86 41.16
N PHE A 66 1.76 -40.97 40.24
CA PHE A 66 1.46 -39.55 40.54
C PHE A 66 0.82 -38.88 39.32
N LYS A 67 -0.46 -38.49 39.45
CA LYS A 67 -1.07 -37.39 38.69
C LYS A 67 -1.18 -36.24 39.68
N PRO A 68 -0.61 -35.07 39.38
CA PRO A 68 -1.51 -33.94 39.06
C PRO A 68 -0.93 -32.96 38.03
N GLY A 69 -1.80 -32.05 37.55
CA GLY A 69 -1.37 -30.75 36.99
C GLY A 69 -1.22 -30.67 35.47
N LYS A 70 -2.21 -30.06 34.80
CA LYS A 70 -1.99 -29.42 33.48
C LYS A 70 -1.08 -28.21 33.67
N GLY A 71 0.23 -28.39 33.51
CA GLY A 71 1.18 -27.29 33.44
C GLY A 71 0.97 -26.49 32.15
N ALA A 72 0.23 -25.39 32.23
CA ALA A 72 0.14 -24.44 31.10
C ALA A 72 1.51 -23.78 30.90
N PRO A 73 2.05 -23.73 29.66
CA PRO A 73 3.27 -22.96 29.41
C PRO A 73 2.98 -21.48 29.67
N GLY A 74 3.81 -20.86 30.49
CA GLY A 74 3.68 -19.47 30.94
C GLY A 74 3.89 -18.44 29.83
N GLY A 75 2.98 -18.40 28.87
CA GLY A 75 2.79 -17.25 27.99
C GLY A 75 2.13 -16.13 28.78
N GLY A 76 2.94 -15.29 29.44
CA GLY A 76 2.46 -14.08 30.10
C GLY A 76 1.72 -13.22 29.08
N ALA A 77 0.39 -13.22 29.15
CA ALA A 77 -0.43 -12.43 28.24
C ALA A 77 -0.09 -10.96 28.48
N ARG A 78 0.49 -10.29 27.47
CA ARG A 78 0.52 -8.82 27.44
C ARG A 78 -0.90 -8.35 27.75
N PRO A 79 -1.10 -7.44 28.72
CA PRO A 79 -2.44 -7.02 29.11
C PRO A 79 -3.17 -6.55 27.87
N ARG A 80 -4.29 -7.20 27.54
CA ARG A 80 -5.12 -6.79 26.41
C ARG A 80 -5.67 -5.42 26.76
N THR A 81 -5.19 -4.39 26.08
CA THR A 81 -5.70 -3.02 26.22
C THR A 81 -7.23 -3.07 26.16
N PRO A 82 -7.95 -2.56 27.19
CA PRO A 82 -9.40 -2.68 27.22
C PRO A 82 -10.03 -2.09 25.95
N PRO A 83 -11.04 -2.74 25.35
CA PRO A 83 -11.77 -2.21 24.19
C PRO A 83 -12.64 -1.02 24.63
N GLY A 84 -11.99 0.11 24.86
CA GLY A 84 -12.53 1.26 25.58
C GLY A 84 -11.49 2.35 25.83
N ALA A 85 -10.19 2.01 25.90
CA ALA A 85 -9.09 2.98 25.89
C ALA A 85 -8.84 3.60 24.49
N ARG A 86 -9.92 3.80 23.72
CA ARG A 86 -9.94 4.58 22.49
C ARG A 86 -10.02 6.05 22.88
N GLY A 87 -8.88 6.61 23.28
CA GLY A 87 -8.73 8.06 23.33
C GLY A 87 -9.11 8.65 21.98
N ALA A 88 -9.59 9.91 21.97
CA ALA A 88 -9.87 10.62 20.73
C ALA A 88 -8.66 10.47 19.79
N PRO A 89 -8.88 10.26 18.47
CA PRO A 89 -7.78 10.08 17.52
C PRO A 89 -6.80 11.24 17.68
N HIS A 90 -5.51 10.93 17.82
CA HIS A 90 -4.50 11.97 17.98
C HIS A 90 -4.63 12.97 16.82
N GLU A 91 -5.02 14.20 17.13
CA GLU A 91 -5.30 15.21 16.10
C GLU A 91 -4.06 15.44 15.23
N HIS A 92 -2.88 15.38 15.87
CA HIS A 92 -1.58 15.31 15.21
C HIS A 92 -1.05 13.86 15.20
N PRO A 93 -0.83 13.26 14.01
CA PRO A 93 -0.25 11.93 13.88
C PRO A 93 1.22 11.93 14.29
N ARG A 94 1.69 10.83 14.90
CA ARG A 94 3.09 10.68 15.35
C ARG A 94 4.06 10.31 14.22
N GLY A 95 3.55 9.84 13.09
CA GLY A 95 4.34 9.48 11.92
C GLY A 95 3.59 8.54 10.96
N ILE A 96 4.28 8.11 9.90
CA ILE A 96 3.77 7.13 8.93
C ILE A 96 4.01 5.71 9.45
N ASN A 97 3.01 4.83 9.29
CA ASN A 97 3.20 3.38 9.45
C ASN A 97 3.80 2.81 8.15
N ASP A 98 5.12 2.90 8.01
CA ASP A 98 5.90 2.45 6.85
C ASP A 98 5.49 1.08 6.31
N GLN A 99 5.31 0.09 7.19
CA GLN A 99 4.99 -1.28 6.80
C GLN A 99 3.63 -1.37 6.09
N GLN A 100 2.63 -0.63 6.59
CA GLN A 100 1.30 -0.57 6.00
C GLN A 100 1.29 0.30 4.74
N GLN A 101 1.96 1.45 4.78
CA GLN A 101 2.11 2.38 3.67
C GLN A 101 2.76 1.74 2.44
N LYS A 102 3.87 1.01 2.64
CA LYS A 102 4.58 0.25 1.59
C LYS A 102 3.67 -0.78 0.91
N GLY A 103 2.66 -1.30 1.61
CA GLY A 103 1.63 -2.15 1.02
C GLY A 103 0.89 -1.54 -0.19
N HIS A 104 0.90 -0.21 -0.34
CA HIS A 104 0.26 0.56 -1.41
C HIS A 104 1.24 1.21 -2.41
N ILE A 105 2.55 0.90 -2.32
CA ILE A 105 3.58 1.46 -3.20
C ILE A 105 4.11 0.35 -4.11
N LYS A 106 3.99 0.54 -5.44
CA LYS A 106 4.44 -0.43 -6.46
C LYS A 106 5.94 -0.71 -6.32
N GLY A 107 6.34 -1.96 -6.54
CA GLY A 107 7.74 -2.39 -6.48
C GLY A 107 8.32 -2.59 -5.07
N THR A 108 7.58 -2.27 -4.00
CA THR A 108 8.01 -2.63 -2.65
C THR A 108 7.80 -4.13 -2.38
N PRO A 109 8.60 -4.76 -1.51
CA PRO A 109 8.40 -6.15 -1.11
C PRO A 109 7.00 -6.40 -0.50
N GLN A 110 6.47 -5.45 0.27
CA GLN A 110 5.15 -5.53 0.88
C GLN A 110 4.05 -5.59 -0.18
N TYR A 111 4.06 -4.69 -1.17
CA TYR A 111 3.10 -4.70 -2.27
C TYR A 111 3.21 -5.98 -3.12
N ASP A 112 4.43 -6.38 -3.49
CA ASP A 112 4.65 -7.59 -4.30
C ASP A 112 4.17 -8.86 -3.59
N ASN A 113 4.37 -8.94 -2.27
CA ASN A 113 3.86 -10.06 -1.47
C ASN A 113 2.33 -10.07 -1.40
N ARG A 114 1.67 -8.91 -1.30
CA ARG A 114 0.20 -8.83 -1.40
C ARG A 114 -0.31 -9.30 -2.77
N ARG A 115 0.35 -8.91 -3.86
CA ARG A 115 0.02 -9.38 -5.22
C ARG A 115 0.18 -10.90 -5.35
N LYS A 116 1.31 -11.45 -4.89
CA LYS A 116 1.58 -12.91 -4.88
C LYS A 116 0.56 -13.71 -4.06
N GLN A 117 0.01 -13.11 -3.00
CA GLN A 117 -1.04 -13.72 -2.16
C GLN A 117 -2.47 -13.58 -2.72
N GLY A 118 -2.65 -13.06 -3.95
CA GLY A 118 -3.98 -12.83 -4.53
C GLY A 118 -4.77 -11.72 -3.82
N LYS A 119 -4.09 -10.80 -3.13
CA LYS A 119 -4.69 -9.68 -2.37
C LYS A 119 -4.28 -8.32 -2.95
N PRO A 120 -4.53 -8.06 -4.25
CA PRO A 120 -4.18 -6.79 -4.87
C PRO A 120 -4.88 -5.63 -4.15
N THR A 121 -4.28 -4.46 -4.20
CA THR A 121 -4.74 -3.27 -3.46
C THR A 121 -4.52 -2.02 -4.29
N SER A 122 -5.14 -0.91 -3.91
CA SER A 122 -4.92 0.36 -4.60
C SER A 122 -3.47 0.82 -4.41
N THR A 123 -2.93 1.48 -5.43
CA THR A 123 -1.53 1.91 -5.48
C THR A 123 -1.42 3.40 -5.73
N TRP A 124 -0.50 4.05 -5.03
CA TRP A 124 -0.16 5.45 -5.27
C TRP A 124 0.31 5.70 -6.72
N ASN A 125 0.07 6.93 -7.21
CA ASN A 125 0.54 7.38 -8.52
C ASN A 125 2.04 7.76 -8.53
N GLY A 126 2.57 8.12 -7.35
CA GLY A 126 3.99 8.43 -7.15
C GLY A 126 4.72 7.42 -6.26
N ASP A 127 5.87 7.86 -5.74
CA ASP A 127 6.75 7.12 -4.86
C ASP A 127 6.31 7.19 -3.38
N GLU A 128 7.22 6.79 -2.48
CA GLU A 128 6.99 6.87 -1.02
C GLU A 128 6.86 8.30 -0.51
N SER A 129 7.59 9.26 -1.09
CA SER A 129 7.48 10.68 -0.74
C SER A 129 6.09 11.24 -1.10
N PHE A 130 5.64 10.99 -2.33
CA PHE A 130 4.31 11.33 -2.80
C PHE A 130 3.22 10.71 -1.89
N ALA A 131 3.33 9.40 -1.61
CA ALA A 131 2.40 8.67 -0.77
C ALA A 131 2.30 9.28 0.63
N ASN A 132 3.44 9.60 1.25
CA ASN A 132 3.51 10.14 2.61
C ASN A 132 2.95 11.56 2.68
N ALA A 133 3.29 12.43 1.73
CA ALA A 133 2.77 13.79 1.64
C ALA A 133 1.24 13.82 1.56
N HIS A 134 0.66 13.02 0.64
CA HIS A 134 -0.79 12.92 0.49
C HIS A 134 -1.48 12.26 1.70
N THR A 135 -0.78 11.39 2.42
CA THR A 135 -1.29 10.76 3.64
C THR A 135 -1.39 11.76 4.80
N PHE A 136 -0.38 12.61 5.00
CA PHE A 136 -0.44 13.69 5.99
C PHE A 136 -1.48 14.76 5.61
N GLU A 137 -1.51 15.20 4.35
CA GLU A 137 -2.46 16.19 3.89
C GLU A 137 -3.91 15.69 4.03
N ALA A 138 -4.20 14.46 3.60
CA ALA A 138 -5.53 13.87 3.74
C ALA A 138 -5.91 13.59 5.21
N TRP A 139 -4.95 13.47 6.12
CA TRP A 139 -5.25 13.46 7.55
C TRP A 139 -5.71 14.85 8.03
N TYR A 140 -4.96 15.90 7.73
CA TYR A 140 -5.28 17.24 8.23
C TYR A 140 -6.51 17.88 7.56
N LYS A 141 -6.68 17.69 6.24
CA LYS A 141 -7.79 18.28 5.47
C LYS A 141 -9.01 17.35 5.32
N GLY A 142 -8.86 16.05 5.60
CA GLY A 142 -9.91 15.06 5.37
C GLY A 142 -11.01 15.05 6.42
N THR A 143 -12.23 14.77 5.98
CA THR A 143 -13.40 14.59 6.84
C THR A 143 -13.29 13.25 7.58
N PRO A 144 -13.50 13.20 8.91
CA PRO A 144 -13.61 11.94 9.65
C PRO A 144 -14.75 11.05 9.14
N ASP A 145 -14.55 9.73 9.09
CA ASP A 145 -15.62 8.77 8.81
C ASP A 145 -16.58 8.73 10.01
N SER A 146 -17.87 8.96 9.76
CA SER A 146 -18.89 9.11 10.81
C SER A 146 -19.05 7.90 11.72
N ARG A 147 -18.58 6.72 11.31
CA ARG A 147 -18.60 5.49 12.12
C ARG A 147 -17.23 5.13 12.70
N ARG A 148 -16.18 5.84 12.29
CA ARG A 148 -14.77 5.49 12.52
C ARG A 148 -13.93 6.77 12.61
N PRO A 149 -13.92 7.47 13.76
CA PRO A 149 -13.19 8.74 13.90
C PRO A 149 -11.67 8.60 13.72
N GLU A 150 -11.12 7.39 13.86
CA GLU A 150 -9.71 7.08 13.53
C GLU A 150 -9.41 7.01 12.02
N VAL A 151 -10.42 7.26 11.18
CA VAL A 151 -10.36 7.23 9.73
C VAL A 151 -10.76 8.59 9.19
N ARG A 152 -9.98 9.10 8.23
CA ARG A 152 -10.29 10.33 7.50
C ARG A 152 -10.31 10.07 5.99
N VAL A 153 -11.13 10.81 5.27
CA VAL A 153 -11.19 10.77 3.80
C VAL A 153 -11.08 12.20 3.28
N TYR A 154 -10.14 12.42 2.37
CA TYR A 154 -10.00 13.67 1.64
C TYR A 154 -10.19 13.42 0.15
N ASP A 155 -10.85 14.35 -0.53
CA ASP A 155 -11.12 14.32 -1.96
C ASP A 155 -10.31 15.43 -2.64
N TYR A 156 -9.39 15.04 -3.52
CA TYR A 156 -8.57 15.99 -4.28
C TYR A 156 -9.28 16.52 -5.54
N GLY A 157 -10.46 15.99 -5.86
CA GLY A 157 -11.21 16.35 -7.06
C GLY A 157 -10.69 15.68 -8.34
N PRO A 158 -11.48 15.77 -9.43
CA PRO A 158 -11.24 14.99 -10.66
C PRO A 158 -9.96 15.37 -11.41
N GLY A 159 -9.40 16.56 -11.16
CA GLY A 159 -8.15 17.00 -11.80
C GLY A 159 -6.88 16.35 -11.23
N HIS A 160 -6.97 15.65 -10.09
CA HIS A 160 -5.80 15.16 -9.36
C HIS A 160 -5.86 13.65 -9.13
N VAL A 161 -5.00 12.89 -9.81
CA VAL A 161 -4.94 11.42 -9.68
C VAL A 161 -3.98 11.04 -8.55
N THR A 162 -4.53 10.63 -7.42
CA THR A 162 -3.77 10.19 -6.22
C THR A 162 -3.21 8.79 -6.41
N GLY A 163 -3.86 7.97 -7.25
CA GLY A 163 -3.42 6.61 -7.53
C GLY A 163 -4.42 5.83 -8.35
N TYR A 164 -4.34 4.51 -8.26
CA TYR A 164 -5.12 3.58 -9.06
C TYR A 164 -5.71 2.47 -8.20
N SER A 165 -6.91 2.00 -8.54
CA SER A 165 -7.52 0.82 -7.93
C SER A 165 -6.77 -0.48 -8.33
N PRO A 166 -7.06 -1.63 -7.69
CA PRO A 166 -6.56 -2.93 -8.14
C PRO A 166 -6.85 -3.23 -9.63
N GLN A 167 -7.91 -2.64 -10.18
CA GLN A 167 -8.37 -2.76 -11.56
C GLN A 167 -7.79 -1.67 -12.50
N GLY A 168 -6.86 -0.83 -12.01
CA GLY A 168 -6.22 0.21 -12.80
C GLY A 168 -7.04 1.49 -13.00
N GLN A 169 -8.23 1.61 -12.40
CA GLN A 169 -9.06 2.81 -12.52
C GLN A 169 -8.46 3.96 -11.68
N PRO A 170 -8.35 5.19 -12.20
CA PRO A 170 -7.81 6.33 -11.46
C PRO A 170 -8.65 6.63 -10.22
N GLN A 171 -7.98 7.03 -9.15
CA GLN A 171 -8.58 7.41 -7.87
C GLN A 171 -8.18 8.84 -7.52
N HIS A 172 -9.16 9.57 -6.98
CA HIS A 172 -9.05 11.00 -6.68
C HIS A 172 -9.16 11.28 -5.17
N LYS A 173 -9.47 10.25 -4.38
CA LYS A 173 -9.63 10.36 -2.93
C LYS A 173 -8.51 9.62 -2.23
N VAL A 174 -8.15 10.08 -1.04
CA VAL A 174 -7.26 9.36 -0.13
C VAL A 174 -8.05 9.03 1.11
N LYS A 175 -7.97 7.76 1.52
CA LYS A 175 -8.45 7.30 2.81
C LYS A 175 -7.26 7.05 3.72
N VAL A 176 -7.27 7.68 4.90
CA VAL A 176 -6.22 7.55 5.92
C VAL A 176 -6.76 6.80 7.12
N HIS A 177 -5.94 5.91 7.67
CA HIS A 177 -6.22 5.10 8.84
C HIS A 177 -5.16 5.36 9.91
N MET A 178 -5.58 5.81 11.10
CA MET A 178 -4.73 5.90 12.30
C MET A 178 -4.80 4.61 13.11
N ASN A 179 -3.65 4.16 13.62
CA ASN A 179 -3.56 3.05 14.58
C ASN A 179 -3.57 3.55 16.04
N ASN A 180 -3.66 2.63 17.00
CA ASN A 180 -3.69 2.96 18.44
C ASN A 180 -2.39 3.62 18.96
N GLU A 181 -1.32 3.64 18.18
CA GLU A 181 -0.03 4.25 18.52
C GLU A 181 0.07 5.70 17.99
N GLY A 182 -0.95 6.16 17.25
CA GLY A 182 -0.95 7.47 16.59
C GLY A 182 -0.23 7.50 15.24
N MET A 183 0.16 6.34 14.70
CA MET A 183 0.78 6.20 13.39
C MET A 183 -0.30 6.10 12.31
N ILE A 184 -0.11 6.77 11.17
CA ILE A 184 -1.07 6.78 10.06
C ILE A 184 -0.55 6.06 8.82
N HIS A 185 -1.45 5.45 8.05
CA HIS A 185 -1.18 5.06 6.67
C HIS A 185 -2.36 5.47 5.78
N GLY A 186 -2.06 5.82 4.54
CA GLY A 186 -3.03 6.24 3.55
C GLY A 186 -3.07 5.29 2.37
N HIS A 187 -4.20 5.26 1.69
CA HIS A 187 -4.32 4.64 0.38
C HIS A 187 -5.28 5.41 -0.53
N PRO A 188 -5.07 5.39 -1.86
CA PRO A 188 -6.06 5.86 -2.82
C PRO A 188 -7.37 5.08 -2.68
N LYS A 189 -8.51 5.76 -2.84
CA LYS A 189 -9.87 5.23 -2.68
C LYS A 189 -10.79 5.69 -3.81
#